data_AF-A0A972KA75-F1
#
_entry.id   AF-A0A972KA75-F1
#
_cell.length_a   1.000
_cell.length_b   1.000
_cell.length_c   1.000
_cell.angle_alpha   90.00
_cell.angle_beta   90.00
_cell.angle_gamma   90.00
#
_symmetry.space_group_name_H-M   'P 1'
#
loop_
_entity.id
_entity.type
_entity.pdbx_description
1 polymer ?
#
loop_
_entity_poly.entity_id
_entity_poly.type
_entity_poly.pdbx_seq_one_letter_code
_entity_poly.pdbx_strand_id
1 'polypeptide(L)'
;MRSLAVFSPEDYTLATIGALTLASTRPTALIVDLDSRQTRWCEGRSLRYLVDEGPTGVDLSPVRSGIALLGNGGVEPHEADEVLDALIGGWDSVVLVLPGDIDVPVPVVPIRPHAHPSLLVPFTRPAVYVRAGWGGSTATPGPLVRAPSSAAVHRLMNGGLPAPGRWVRDWSAVWDIPWQ
;
A
#
# COMPACT_ATOMS: atom_id res chain seq x y z
N MET A 1 12.89 -1.35 6.30
CA MET A 1 12.61 -0.11 5.55
C MET A 1 11.55 0.71 6.26
N ARG A 2 11.47 2.03 6.04
CA ARG A 2 10.44 2.91 6.63
C ARG A 2 9.31 3.22 5.64
N SER A 3 9.63 3.35 4.36
CA SER A 3 8.65 3.66 3.33
C SER A 3 8.70 2.62 2.22
N LEU A 4 7.53 2.21 1.74
CA LEU A 4 7.35 1.25 0.66
C LEU A 4 6.25 1.75 -0.27
N ALA A 5 6.38 1.47 -1.55
CA ALA A 5 5.27 1.56 -2.48
C ALA A 5 4.71 0.17 -2.74
N VAL A 6 3.42 0.06 -3.02
CA VAL A 6 2.76 -1.19 -3.37
C VAL A 6 1.93 -1.04 -4.63
N PHE A 7 1.92 -2.07 -5.46
CA PHE A 7 1.01 -2.16 -6.59
C PHE A 7 0.66 -3.63 -6.84
N SER A 8 -0.33 -3.85 -7.67
CA SER A 8 -0.77 -5.17 -8.10
C SER A 8 -0.93 -5.15 -9.61
N PRO A 9 -0.17 -5.96 -10.37
CA PRO A 9 -0.35 -6.08 -11.81
C PRO A 9 -1.76 -6.53 -12.21
N GLU A 10 -2.44 -7.25 -11.32
CA GLU A 10 -3.73 -7.87 -11.61
C GLU A 10 -4.94 -6.99 -11.24
N ASP A 11 -4.90 -6.27 -10.12
CA ASP A 11 -6.04 -5.49 -9.60
C ASP A 11 -5.62 -4.51 -8.50
N TYR A 12 -6.01 -3.24 -8.66
CA TYR A 12 -5.81 -2.16 -7.69
C TYR A 12 -6.40 -2.46 -6.30
N THR A 13 -7.51 -3.21 -6.23
CA THR A 13 -8.13 -3.59 -4.95
C THR A 13 -7.19 -4.46 -4.12
N LEU A 14 -6.44 -5.36 -4.76
CA LEU A 14 -5.44 -6.18 -4.07
C LEU A 14 -4.29 -5.32 -3.52
N ALA A 15 -3.82 -4.33 -4.30
CA ALA A 15 -2.82 -3.36 -3.84
C ALA A 15 -3.33 -2.57 -2.62
N THR A 16 -4.57 -2.06 -2.69
CA THR A 16 -5.22 -1.34 -1.59
C THR A 16 -5.31 -2.18 -0.31
N ILE A 17 -5.82 -3.42 -0.42
CA ILE A 17 -5.95 -4.33 0.74
C ILE A 17 -4.56 -4.63 1.32
N GLY A 18 -3.58 -4.87 0.46
CA GLY A 18 -2.20 -5.11 0.88
C GLY A 18 -1.59 -3.91 1.59
N ALA A 19 -1.80 -2.69 1.08
CA ALA A 19 -1.34 -1.44 1.70
C ALA A 19 -1.90 -1.27 3.12
N LEU A 20 -3.23 -1.41 3.25
CA LEU A 20 -3.92 -1.33 4.53
C LEU A 20 -3.39 -2.37 5.52
N THR A 21 -3.14 -3.58 5.04
CA THR A 21 -2.62 -4.68 5.87
C THR A 21 -1.18 -4.44 6.29
N LEU A 22 -0.32 -4.04 5.35
CA LEU A 22 1.09 -3.71 5.56
C LEU A 22 1.25 -2.57 6.57
N ALA A 23 0.52 -1.47 6.38
CA ALA A 23 0.52 -0.33 7.28
C ALA A 23 0.08 -0.73 8.70
N SER A 24 -0.93 -1.61 8.81
CA SER A 24 -1.45 -2.09 10.10
C SER A 24 -0.51 -3.03 10.86
N THR A 25 0.65 -3.38 10.30
CA THR A 25 1.73 -4.04 11.04
C THR A 25 2.57 -3.07 11.86
N ARG A 26 2.37 -1.75 11.68
CA ARG A 26 3.07 -0.68 12.39
C ARG A 26 2.14 -0.01 13.40
N PRO A 27 2.67 0.50 14.53
CA PRO A 27 1.86 1.27 15.48
C PRO A 27 1.34 2.58 14.89
N THR A 28 2.08 3.16 13.95
CA THR A 28 1.76 4.43 13.29
C THR A 28 2.25 4.38 11.85
N ALA A 29 1.40 4.72 10.90
CA ALA A 29 1.76 4.78 9.49
C ALA A 29 0.83 5.71 8.69
N LEU A 30 1.35 6.24 7.60
CA LEU A 30 0.58 6.96 6.59
C LEU A 30 0.42 6.08 5.35
N ILE A 31 -0.78 6.05 4.79
CA ILE A 31 -1.03 5.51 3.45
C ILE A 31 -1.37 6.67 2.52
N VAL A 32 -0.70 6.74 1.37
CA VAL A 32 -0.97 7.73 0.33
C VAL A 32 -1.44 7.01 -0.92
N ASP A 33 -2.65 7.33 -1.38
CA ASP A 33 -3.15 6.87 -2.67
C ASP A 33 -2.54 7.72 -3.78
N LEU A 34 -1.87 7.09 -4.75
CA LEU A 34 -1.28 7.76 -5.92
C LEU A 34 -2.05 7.49 -7.22
N ASP A 35 -3.20 6.82 -7.17
CA ASP A 35 -4.08 6.70 -8.34
C ASP A 35 -4.98 7.95 -8.45
N SER A 36 -4.63 8.82 -9.41
CA SER A 36 -5.35 10.07 -9.68
C SER A 36 -6.82 9.89 -10.04
N ARG A 37 -7.22 8.68 -10.43
CA ARG A 37 -8.59 8.33 -10.79
C ARG A 37 -9.43 7.93 -9.57
N GLN A 38 -8.80 7.67 -8.43
CA GLN A 38 -9.50 7.26 -7.22
C GLN A 38 -10.01 8.46 -6.43
N THR A 39 -11.26 8.38 -6.04
CA THR A 39 -11.90 9.33 -5.11
C THR A 39 -11.97 8.78 -3.68
N ARG A 40 -11.37 7.60 -3.45
CA ARG A 40 -11.31 6.97 -2.13
C ARG A 40 -10.50 7.83 -1.17
N TRP A 41 -10.90 7.81 0.11
CA TRP A 41 -10.19 8.52 1.19
C TRP A 41 -9.98 10.01 0.95
N CYS A 42 -10.81 10.62 0.10
CA CYS A 42 -10.82 12.06 -0.16
C CYS A 42 -11.79 12.81 0.77
N GLU A 43 -12.32 12.15 1.80
CA GLU A 43 -13.10 12.81 2.85
C GLU A 43 -12.16 13.62 3.76
N GLY A 44 -11.91 14.89 3.41
CA GLY A 44 -11.02 15.78 4.15
C GLY A 44 -9.93 16.38 3.26
N ARG A 45 -8.70 16.51 3.78
CA ARG A 45 -7.54 16.98 3.01
C ARG A 45 -7.00 15.83 2.15
N SER A 46 -6.92 16.05 0.85
CA SER A 46 -6.33 15.12 -0.13
C SER A 46 -4.89 15.51 -0.46
N LEU A 47 -4.18 14.66 -1.21
CA LEU A 47 -2.88 14.98 -1.76
C LEU A 47 -2.95 16.25 -2.63
N ARG A 48 -4.03 16.41 -3.43
CA ARG A 48 -4.33 17.66 -4.18
C ARG A 48 -4.28 18.89 -3.29
N TYR A 49 -4.94 18.86 -2.13
CA TYR A 49 -4.92 19.98 -1.20
C TYR A 49 -3.49 20.30 -0.71
N LEU A 50 -2.67 19.28 -0.43
CA LEU A 50 -1.28 19.49 0.01
C LEU A 50 -0.38 20.02 -1.11
N VAL A 51 -0.62 19.64 -2.35
CA VAL A 51 0.10 20.20 -3.51
C VAL A 51 -0.28 21.67 -3.72
N ASP A 52 -1.56 22.01 -3.64
CA ASP A 52 -2.05 23.35 -3.93
C ASP A 52 -1.71 24.36 -2.80
N GLU A 53 -1.86 23.95 -1.54
CA GLU A 53 -1.75 24.84 -0.38
C GLU A 53 -0.43 24.67 0.41
N GLY A 54 0.32 23.61 0.12
CA GLY A 54 1.49 23.19 0.88
C GLY A 54 1.15 22.40 2.15
N PRO A 55 2.02 21.45 2.57
CA PRO A 55 1.78 20.67 3.76
C PRO A 55 2.07 21.48 5.04
N THR A 56 1.26 21.26 6.07
CA THR A 56 1.49 21.80 7.42
C THR A 56 2.22 20.79 8.30
N GLY A 57 2.74 21.22 9.45
CA GLY A 57 3.44 20.31 10.38
C GLY A 57 2.60 19.11 10.86
N VAL A 58 1.27 19.26 10.91
CA VAL A 58 0.36 18.16 11.29
C VAL A 58 0.10 17.17 10.15
N ASP A 59 0.34 17.57 8.89
CA ASP A 59 0.27 16.67 7.74
C ASP A 59 1.57 15.86 7.63
N LEU A 60 2.71 16.49 7.98
CA LEU A 60 4.04 15.91 7.87
C LEU A 60 4.42 14.97 9.01
N SER A 61 3.73 15.01 10.15
CA SER A 61 4.08 14.20 11.31
C SER A 61 2.84 13.68 12.06
N PRO A 62 2.89 12.46 12.62
CA PRO A 62 1.75 11.90 13.32
C PRO A 62 1.48 12.64 14.63
N VAL A 63 0.27 13.18 14.77
CA VAL A 63 -0.19 13.80 16.02
C VAL A 63 -0.64 12.76 17.06
N ARG A 64 -0.99 11.55 16.59
CA ARG A 64 -1.42 10.41 17.41
C ARG A 64 -1.05 9.10 16.74
N SER A 65 -1.04 8.01 17.52
CA SER A 65 -0.86 6.68 16.98
C SER A 65 -2.05 6.21 16.14
N GLY A 66 -1.78 5.30 15.21
CA GLY A 66 -2.75 4.73 14.29
C GLY A 66 -2.38 4.91 12.82
N ILE A 67 -3.31 4.55 11.94
CA ILE A 67 -3.15 4.62 10.49
C ILE A 67 -3.87 5.87 9.97
N ALA A 68 -3.13 6.72 9.25
CA ALA A 68 -3.69 7.84 8.50
C ALA A 68 -3.79 7.47 7.01
N LEU A 69 -4.83 7.97 6.34
CA LEU A 69 -5.08 7.76 4.92
C LEU A 69 -5.14 9.13 4.24
N LEU A 70 -4.41 9.28 3.15
CA LEU A 70 -4.41 10.45 2.30
C LEU A 70 -4.86 10.03 0.90
N GLY A 71 -6.09 10.39 0.51
CA GLY A 71 -6.59 10.18 -0.84
C GLY A 71 -5.91 11.11 -1.85
N ASN A 72 -5.83 10.71 -3.11
CA ASN A 72 -5.10 11.43 -4.15
C ASN A 72 -5.74 12.81 -4.48
N GLY A 73 -7.01 12.81 -4.90
CA GLY A 73 -7.71 14.04 -5.31
C GLY A 73 -7.37 14.54 -6.72
N GLY A 74 -6.86 13.68 -7.61
CA GLY A 74 -6.65 13.97 -9.02
C GLY A 74 -5.25 14.49 -9.38
N VAL A 75 -4.26 14.34 -8.51
CA VAL A 75 -2.85 14.68 -8.70
C VAL A 75 -2.11 13.54 -9.39
N GLU A 76 -1.40 13.87 -10.47
CA GLU A 76 -0.48 12.93 -11.09
C GLU A 76 0.80 12.80 -10.22
N PRO A 77 1.40 11.61 -10.09
CA PRO A 77 2.49 11.36 -9.14
C PRO A 77 3.64 12.37 -9.17
N HIS A 78 4.08 12.78 -10.36
CA HIS A 78 5.17 13.74 -10.56
C HIS A 78 4.85 15.16 -10.08
N GLU A 79 3.58 15.55 -10.00
CA GLU A 79 3.16 16.84 -9.45
C GLU A 79 3.31 16.87 -7.91
N ALA A 80 3.41 15.69 -7.28
CA ALA A 80 3.44 15.54 -5.83
C ALA A 80 4.84 15.29 -5.26
N ASP A 81 5.90 15.24 -6.08
CA ASP A 81 7.25 14.79 -5.67
C ASP A 81 7.73 15.46 -4.37
N GLU A 82 7.69 16.79 -4.29
CA GLU A 82 8.14 17.54 -3.10
C GLU A 82 7.30 17.22 -1.85
N VAL A 83 5.98 17.04 -2.03
CA VAL A 83 5.06 16.68 -0.94
C VAL A 83 5.32 15.24 -0.49
N LEU A 84 5.55 14.32 -1.42
CA LEU A 84 5.86 12.93 -1.10
C LEU A 84 7.18 12.81 -0.34
N ASP A 85 8.23 13.52 -0.76
CA ASP A 85 9.51 13.57 -0.06
C ASP A 85 9.34 14.09 1.38
N ALA A 86 8.55 15.15 1.57
CA ALA A 86 8.29 15.71 2.89
C ALA A 86 7.51 14.71 3.79
N LEU A 87 6.49 14.05 3.25
CA LEU A 87 5.71 13.03 3.97
C LEU A 87 6.58 11.81 4.33
N ILE A 88 7.40 11.33 3.39
CA ILE A 88 8.34 10.21 3.59
C ILE A 88 9.38 10.56 4.66
N GLY A 89 9.86 11.81 4.70
CA GLY A 89 10.83 12.27 5.68
C GLY A 89 10.24 12.45 7.09
N GLY A 90 8.96 12.82 7.19
CA GLY A 90 8.32 13.16 8.46
C GLY A 90 7.59 12.02 9.18
N TRP A 91 7.17 10.98 8.45
CA TRP A 91 6.47 9.83 9.02
C TRP A 91 7.40 8.63 9.26
N ASP A 92 7.21 7.94 10.39
CA ASP A 92 7.97 6.73 10.72
C ASP A 92 7.74 5.57 9.74
N SER A 93 6.54 5.52 9.15
CA SER A 93 6.18 4.50 8.16
C SER A 93 5.22 5.06 7.12
N VAL A 94 5.55 4.91 5.84
CA VAL A 94 4.72 5.37 4.71
C VAL A 94 4.47 4.22 3.74
N VAL A 95 3.23 4.07 3.30
CA VAL A 95 2.86 3.13 2.24
C VAL A 95 2.22 3.91 1.08
N LEU A 96 2.87 3.92 -0.07
CA LEU A 96 2.30 4.50 -1.30
C LEU A 96 1.51 3.42 -2.04
N VAL A 97 0.28 3.71 -2.45
CA VAL A 97 -0.54 2.80 -3.27
C VAL A 97 -0.48 3.28 -4.70
N LEU A 98 0.15 2.51 -5.59
CA LEU A 98 0.38 2.92 -6.97
C LEU A 98 -0.74 2.41 -7.89
N PRO A 99 -1.11 3.18 -8.93
CA PRO A 99 -2.03 2.73 -9.98
C PRO A 99 -1.44 1.67 -10.92
N GLY A 100 -0.12 1.44 -10.84
CA GLY A 100 0.65 0.52 -11.68
C GLY A 100 2.13 0.49 -11.26
N ASP A 101 2.97 -0.15 -12.08
CA ASP A 101 4.44 -0.12 -11.89
C ASP A 101 4.97 1.22 -12.42
N ILE A 102 5.05 2.21 -11.53
CA ILE A 102 5.54 3.56 -11.83
C ILE A 102 6.74 3.88 -10.95
N ASP A 103 7.61 4.76 -11.44
CA ASP A 103 8.78 5.22 -10.69
C ASP A 103 8.35 6.11 -9.53
N VAL A 104 8.89 5.82 -8.34
CA VAL A 104 8.65 6.54 -7.09
C VAL A 104 9.92 6.51 -6.23
N PRO A 105 10.12 7.43 -5.27
CA PRO A 105 11.37 7.56 -4.51
C PRO A 105 11.57 6.47 -3.44
N VAL A 106 10.76 5.40 -3.44
CA VAL A 106 10.79 4.34 -2.42
C VAL A 106 10.74 2.96 -3.09
N PRO A 107 11.28 1.91 -2.43
CA PRO A 107 11.22 0.55 -2.98
C PRO A 107 9.78 0.10 -3.25
N VAL A 108 9.57 -0.51 -4.41
CA VAL A 108 8.26 -0.94 -4.87
C VAL A 108 8.04 -2.43 -4.57
N VAL A 109 6.91 -2.75 -3.97
CA VAL A 109 6.49 -4.10 -3.57
C VAL A 109 5.31 -4.55 -4.43
N PRO A 110 5.55 -5.44 -5.41
CA PRO A 110 4.47 -6.06 -6.17
C PRO A 110 3.67 -7.00 -5.26
N ILE A 111 2.34 -6.94 -5.32
CA ILE A 111 1.43 -7.81 -4.57
C ILE A 111 0.61 -8.58 -5.58
N ARG A 112 0.60 -9.91 -5.44
CA ARG A 112 0.01 -10.81 -6.42
C ARG A 112 -0.82 -11.91 -5.75
N PRO A 113 -1.89 -12.41 -6.38
CA PRO A 113 -2.52 -13.63 -5.90
C PRO A 113 -1.59 -14.83 -6.10
N HIS A 114 -1.56 -15.75 -5.14
CA HIS A 114 -0.93 -17.05 -5.32
C HIS A 114 -1.85 -17.95 -6.14
N ALA A 115 -1.64 -17.94 -7.45
CA ALA A 115 -2.38 -18.70 -8.43
C ALA A 115 -1.44 -19.38 -9.43
N HIS A 116 -2.00 -20.28 -10.25
CA HIS A 116 -1.24 -20.89 -11.33
C HIS A 116 -0.70 -19.82 -12.30
N PRO A 117 0.58 -19.88 -12.72
CA PRO A 117 1.20 -18.81 -13.53
C PRO A 117 0.47 -18.48 -14.83
N SER A 118 -0.19 -19.46 -15.45
CA SER A 118 -0.97 -19.23 -16.68
C SER A 118 -2.22 -18.38 -16.51
N LEU A 119 -2.63 -18.08 -15.27
CA LEU A 119 -3.80 -17.26 -14.95
C LEU A 119 -3.42 -15.79 -14.68
N LEU A 120 -2.13 -15.48 -14.64
CA LEU A 120 -1.62 -14.19 -14.21
C LEU A 120 -0.83 -13.51 -15.33
N VAL A 121 -0.72 -12.19 -15.22
CA VAL A 121 0.16 -11.41 -16.10
C VAL A 121 1.60 -11.90 -15.91
N PRO A 122 2.39 -12.11 -16.97
CA PRO A 122 3.80 -12.43 -16.84
C PRO A 122 4.52 -11.40 -15.97
N PHE A 123 5.32 -11.87 -15.02
CA PHE A 123 6.01 -11.01 -14.06
C PHE A 123 7.31 -11.66 -13.62
N THR A 124 8.38 -10.88 -13.51
CA THR A 124 9.74 -11.38 -13.31
C THR A 124 10.39 -10.92 -12.01
N ARG A 125 9.82 -9.92 -11.33
CA ARG A 125 10.35 -9.37 -10.07
C ARG A 125 9.85 -10.18 -8.86
N PRO A 126 10.58 -10.17 -7.74
CA PRO A 126 10.06 -10.67 -6.47
C PRO A 126 8.73 -10.00 -6.10
N ALA A 127 7.83 -10.74 -5.44
CA ALA A 127 6.50 -10.23 -5.09
C ALA A 127 6.00 -10.81 -3.76
N VAL A 128 5.06 -10.11 -3.12
CA VAL A 128 4.26 -10.66 -2.03
C VAL A 128 3.11 -11.46 -2.62
N TYR A 129 2.98 -12.72 -2.22
CA TYR A 129 1.95 -13.62 -2.72
C TYR A 129 0.84 -13.82 -1.70
N VAL A 130 -0.40 -13.50 -2.07
CA VAL A 130 -1.59 -13.68 -1.22
C VAL A 130 -2.24 -15.04 -1.52
N ARG A 131 -2.31 -15.93 -0.54
CA ARG A 131 -2.86 -17.30 -0.72
C ARG A 131 -4.28 -17.31 -1.30
N ALA A 132 -4.45 -17.84 -2.51
CA ALA A 132 -5.76 -17.93 -3.17
C ALA A 132 -6.26 -19.39 -3.35
N GLY A 133 -5.88 -20.30 -2.44
CA GLY A 133 -6.32 -21.71 -2.48
C GLY A 133 -5.49 -22.64 -3.37
N TRP A 134 -4.47 -22.11 -4.06
CA TRP A 134 -3.51 -22.89 -4.84
C TRP A 134 -2.34 -23.36 -3.99
N GLY A 135 -1.94 -24.62 -4.19
CA GLY A 135 -0.69 -25.18 -3.67
C GLY A 135 0.46 -25.03 -4.67
N GLY A 136 1.69 -25.29 -4.24
CA GLY A 136 2.90 -25.20 -5.07
C GLY A 136 3.80 -24.03 -4.70
N SER A 137 4.86 -23.85 -5.50
CA SER A 137 5.79 -22.72 -5.38
C SER A 137 5.22 -21.46 -6.02
N THR A 138 5.60 -20.30 -5.51
CA THR A 138 5.29 -19.01 -6.12
C THR A 138 5.99 -18.86 -7.47
N ALA A 139 5.42 -18.03 -8.36
CA ALA A 139 5.95 -17.82 -9.71
C ALA A 139 7.33 -17.14 -9.71
N THR A 140 7.56 -16.24 -8.75
CA THR A 140 8.84 -15.58 -8.46
C THR A 140 9.14 -15.67 -6.96
N PRO A 141 10.38 -15.42 -6.51
CA PRO A 141 10.70 -15.40 -5.10
C PRO A 141 9.86 -14.38 -4.32
N GLY A 142 9.50 -14.71 -3.08
CA GLY A 142 8.88 -13.75 -2.17
C GLY A 142 7.99 -14.40 -1.11
N PRO A 143 7.51 -13.61 -0.14
CA PRO A 143 6.76 -14.14 0.98
C PRO A 143 5.34 -14.54 0.56
N LEU A 144 4.87 -15.67 1.08
CA LEU A 144 3.49 -16.15 0.90
C LEU A 144 2.66 -15.82 2.16
N VAL A 145 1.80 -14.81 2.06
CA VAL A 145 0.94 -14.32 3.15
C VAL A 145 -0.46 -14.93 3.09
N ARG A 146 -1.13 -15.03 4.24
CA ARG A 146 -2.54 -15.49 4.28
C ARG A 146 -3.47 -14.46 3.63
N ALA A 147 -4.47 -14.96 2.90
CA ALA A 147 -5.55 -14.11 2.42
C ALA A 147 -6.44 -13.60 3.58
N PRO A 148 -7.02 -12.40 3.43
CA PRO A 148 -8.10 -11.95 4.30
C PRO A 148 -9.32 -12.85 4.13
N SER A 149 -10.12 -12.99 5.19
CA SER A 149 -11.45 -13.59 5.08
C SER A 149 -12.41 -12.66 4.33
N SER A 150 -13.51 -13.18 3.79
CA SER A 150 -14.54 -12.35 3.15
C SER A 150 -15.08 -11.27 4.09
N ALA A 151 -15.21 -11.56 5.39
CA ALA A 151 -15.60 -10.58 6.39
C ALA A 151 -14.56 -9.46 6.56
N ALA A 152 -13.27 -9.79 6.50
CA ALA A 152 -12.21 -8.80 6.54
C ALA A 152 -12.22 -7.94 5.27
N VAL A 153 -12.36 -8.54 4.08
CA VAL A 153 -12.50 -7.80 2.82
C VAL A 153 -13.70 -6.85 2.88
N HIS A 154 -14.87 -7.33 3.29
CA HIS A 154 -16.07 -6.51 3.41
C HIS A 154 -15.87 -5.33 4.37
N ARG A 155 -15.20 -5.55 5.51
CA ARG A 155 -14.86 -4.46 6.44
C ARG A 155 -13.96 -3.41 5.78
N LEU A 156 -12.90 -3.84 5.08
CA LEU A 156 -11.96 -2.94 4.40
C LEU A 156 -12.66 -2.12 3.31
N MET A 157 -13.50 -2.76 2.51
CA MET A 157 -14.26 -2.11 1.44
C MET A 157 -15.26 -1.07 1.95
N ASN A 158 -15.71 -1.20 3.20
CA ASN A 158 -16.57 -0.23 3.89
C ASN A 158 -15.76 0.80 4.70
N GLY A 159 -14.47 1.01 4.38
CA GLY A 159 -13.62 2.03 5.03
C GLY A 159 -13.06 1.62 6.39
N GLY A 160 -13.24 0.37 6.82
CA GLY A 160 -12.65 -0.12 8.07
C GLY A 160 -11.17 -0.46 7.92
N LEU A 161 -10.42 -0.39 9.03
CA LEU A 161 -9.07 -0.93 9.13
C LEU A 161 -9.08 -2.46 9.36
N PRO A 162 -8.03 -3.19 8.97
CA PRO A 162 -7.96 -4.63 9.19
C PRO A 162 -7.95 -4.97 10.68
N ALA A 163 -8.67 -6.03 11.05
CA ALA A 163 -8.62 -6.54 12.42
C ALA A 163 -7.25 -7.21 12.69
N PRO A 164 -6.64 -7.02 13.87
CA PRO A 164 -5.43 -7.74 14.25
C PRO A 164 -5.61 -9.25 14.10
N GLY A 165 -4.59 -9.93 13.57
CA GLY A 165 -4.67 -11.37 13.34
C GLY A 165 -3.41 -11.94 12.71
N ARG A 166 -3.39 -13.26 12.53
CA ARG A 166 -2.27 -13.94 11.86
C ARG A 166 -2.07 -13.44 10.43
N TRP A 167 -3.17 -13.17 9.72
CA TRP A 167 -3.13 -12.71 8.34
C TRP A 167 -2.50 -11.30 8.20
N VAL A 168 -2.70 -10.41 9.17
CA VAL A 168 -1.99 -9.11 9.24
C VAL A 168 -0.52 -9.33 9.60
N ARG A 169 -0.25 -10.17 10.62
CA ARG A 169 1.12 -10.43 11.10
C ARG A 169 2.05 -11.00 10.03
N ASP A 170 1.54 -11.80 9.09
CA ASP A 170 2.36 -12.34 8.00
C ASP A 170 3.00 -11.24 7.13
N TRP A 171 2.43 -10.02 7.12
CA TRP A 171 2.97 -8.89 6.37
C TRP A 171 4.11 -8.17 7.07
N SER A 172 4.39 -8.45 8.35
CA SER A 172 5.42 -7.70 9.08
C SER A 172 6.81 -7.87 8.44
N ALA A 173 7.10 -9.06 7.94
CA ALA A 173 8.38 -9.38 7.29
C ALA A 173 8.58 -8.65 5.95
N VAL A 174 7.49 -8.15 5.33
CA VAL A 174 7.58 -7.42 4.05
C VAL A 174 8.43 -6.16 4.19
N TRP A 175 8.42 -5.52 5.37
CA TRP A 175 9.23 -4.32 5.63
C TRP A 175 10.74 -4.56 5.65
N ASP A 176 11.17 -5.81 5.85
CA ASP A 176 12.57 -6.17 6.09
C ASP A 176 13.22 -6.82 4.86
N ILE A 177 12.43 -7.07 3.81
CA ILE A 177 12.93 -7.60 2.54
C ILE A 177 13.58 -6.45 1.74
N PRO A 178 14.77 -6.68 1.14
CA PRO A 178 15.44 -5.70 0.29
C PRO A 178 14.78 -5.64 -1.10
N TRP A 179 13.61 -5.02 -1.17
CA TRP A 179 12.92 -4.77 -2.44
C TRP A 179 13.76 -3.88 -3.37
N GLN A 180 13.61 -4.10 -4.67
CA GLN A 180 14.23 -3.32 -5.74
C GLN A 180 13.17 -2.48 -6.43
#